data_AF-A0A0A3XZN3-F1
#
_entry.id   AF-A0A0A3XZN3-F1
#
_cell.length_a   1.000
_cell.length_b   1.000
_cell.length_c   1.000
_cell.angle_alpha   90.00
_cell.angle_beta   90.00
_cell.angle_gamma   90.00
#
_symmetry.space_group_name_H-M   'P 1'
#
loop_
_entity.id
_entity.type
_entity.pdbx_description
1 polymer ?
#
loop_
_entity_poly.entity_id
_entity_poly.type
_entity_poly.pdbx_seq_one_letter_code
_entity_poly.pdbx_strand_id
1 'polypeptide(L)'
;MKVLIFGGAGFVGLNVAEALLARGHDVTLYDRAELPPTARRALADYGARLSAVQGDITDADTIDALIAKGCDAIVLGAAITAGDALERASTARVFEINVMAQIPILLSAIRHGVRRVVNLSSASAYGAAGGRVEVLDEETPCDPVSFYAISKFTSERSVARHAELFGGDFLSVRLSAVFGPWERPGSVRDTPSLQYQILAAFARGEPAAMPGPGMRDWIYAPDAAEAVARLIEAERPRHRLYNISRGELWPALQWGEAFAALHPGLECRLAAPEEKTAIKLHGSYRAPLSVTRMADEFGWRARFGCAESAAAMSAWLTQHKEWI
;
A
#
# COMPACT_ATOMS: atom_id res chain seq x y z
N MET A 1 21.63 -3.18 3.54
CA MET A 1 20.78 -4.24 4.13
C MET A 1 20.23 -5.10 3.02
N LYS A 2 19.98 -6.38 3.30
CA LYS A 2 19.21 -7.30 2.46
C LYS A 2 17.75 -7.29 2.92
N VAL A 3 16.85 -6.89 2.06
CA VAL A 3 15.42 -6.73 2.38
C VAL A 3 14.58 -7.69 1.53
N LEU A 4 13.79 -8.52 2.19
CA LEU A 4 12.84 -9.43 1.55
C LEU A 4 11.43 -8.84 1.56
N ILE A 5 10.80 -8.69 0.39
CA ILE A 5 9.47 -8.11 0.26
C ILE A 5 8.49 -9.19 -0.22
N PHE A 6 7.60 -9.61 0.67
CA PHE A 6 6.45 -10.45 0.29
C PHE A 6 5.39 -9.57 -0.37
N GLY A 7 4.87 -9.97 -1.53
CA GLY A 7 4.02 -9.11 -2.37
C GLY A 7 4.85 -8.10 -3.19
N GLY A 8 6.12 -8.43 -3.45
CA GLY A 8 7.10 -7.52 -4.05
C GLY A 8 6.86 -7.18 -5.52
N ALA A 9 6.07 -7.97 -6.26
CA ALA A 9 5.69 -7.67 -7.65
C ALA A 9 4.38 -6.84 -7.74
N GLY A 10 3.74 -6.57 -6.60
CA GLY A 10 2.53 -5.78 -6.47
C GLY A 10 2.78 -4.27 -6.49
N PHE A 11 1.69 -3.50 -6.49
CA PHE A 11 1.71 -2.03 -6.55
C PHE A 11 2.58 -1.38 -5.45
N VAL A 12 2.22 -1.55 -4.18
CA VAL A 12 2.98 -0.92 -3.07
C VAL A 12 4.35 -1.58 -2.91
N GLY A 13 4.44 -2.90 -3.12
CA GLY A 13 5.71 -3.65 -3.06
C GLY A 13 6.78 -3.12 -4.01
N LEU A 14 6.41 -2.79 -5.26
CA LEU A 14 7.33 -2.21 -6.24
C LEU A 14 7.79 -0.80 -5.87
N ASN A 15 6.90 0.05 -5.34
CA ASN A 15 7.31 1.37 -4.85
C ASN A 15 8.29 1.24 -3.68
N VAL A 16 8.04 0.33 -2.73
CA VAL A 16 8.94 0.05 -1.60
C VAL A 16 10.28 -0.49 -2.10
N ALA A 17 10.28 -1.40 -3.08
CA ALA A 17 11.49 -1.93 -3.68
C ALA A 17 12.34 -0.82 -4.31
N GLU A 18 11.72 0.05 -5.12
CA GLU A 18 12.38 1.18 -5.77
C GLU A 18 13.00 2.13 -4.74
N ALA A 19 12.26 2.48 -3.67
CA ALA A 19 12.77 3.31 -2.59
C ALA A 19 13.96 2.68 -1.86
N LEU A 20 13.91 1.38 -1.55
CA LEU A 20 15.01 0.67 -0.87
C LEU A 20 16.25 0.52 -1.78
N LEU A 21 16.05 0.22 -3.06
CA LEU A 21 17.12 0.11 -4.05
C LEU A 21 17.85 1.45 -4.24
N ALA A 22 17.09 2.54 -4.38
CA ALA A 22 17.62 3.90 -4.49
C ALA A 22 18.48 4.30 -3.27
N ARG A 23 18.22 3.71 -2.10
CA ARG A 23 18.94 3.96 -0.84
C ARG A 23 20.13 3.03 -0.59
N GLY A 24 20.51 2.19 -1.56
CA GLY A 24 21.69 1.35 -1.41
C GLY A 24 21.44 -0.03 -0.81
N HIS A 25 20.19 -0.49 -0.69
CA HIS A 25 19.86 -1.83 -0.20
C HIS A 25 19.76 -2.90 -1.29
N ASP A 26 19.99 -4.15 -0.91
CA ASP A 26 19.72 -5.31 -1.75
C ASP A 26 18.28 -5.76 -1.49
N VAL A 27 17.51 -5.97 -2.54
CA VAL A 27 16.07 -6.26 -2.46
C VAL A 27 15.78 -7.60 -3.14
N THR A 28 15.10 -8.47 -2.40
CA THR A 28 14.51 -9.71 -2.91
C THR A 28 13.00 -9.56 -2.91
N LEU A 29 12.38 -9.64 -4.09
CA LEU A 29 10.93 -9.67 -4.24
C LEU A 29 10.46 -11.11 -4.18
N TYR A 30 9.48 -11.41 -3.33
CA TYR A 30 8.76 -12.67 -3.33
C TYR A 30 7.29 -12.43 -3.63
N ASP A 31 6.79 -13.04 -4.70
CA ASP A 31 5.40 -12.87 -5.12
C ASP A 31 4.92 -14.10 -5.90
N ARG A 32 3.60 -14.32 -5.88
CA ARG A 32 2.98 -15.37 -6.69
C ARG A 32 3.00 -15.00 -8.18
N ALA A 33 2.87 -13.71 -8.48
CA ALA A 33 3.00 -13.20 -9.83
C ALA A 33 4.47 -12.98 -10.19
N GLU A 34 4.79 -13.11 -11.48
CA GLU A 34 6.10 -12.69 -11.98
C GLU A 34 6.27 -11.17 -11.86
N LEU A 35 7.52 -10.72 -11.76
CA LEU A 35 7.87 -9.31 -11.88
C LEU A 35 7.40 -8.78 -13.25
N PRO A 36 6.53 -7.76 -13.30
CA PRO A 36 6.04 -7.23 -14.58
C PRO A 36 7.20 -6.82 -15.50
N PRO A 37 7.13 -7.09 -16.82
CA PRO A 37 8.21 -6.74 -17.75
C PRO A 37 8.58 -5.24 -17.71
N THR A 38 7.60 -4.37 -17.48
CA THR A 38 7.81 -2.92 -17.32
C THR A 38 8.68 -2.61 -16.09
N ALA A 39 8.34 -3.18 -14.94
CA ALA A 39 9.11 -3.07 -13.70
C ALA A 39 10.51 -3.68 -13.85
N ARG A 40 10.63 -4.82 -14.53
CA ARG A 40 11.92 -5.45 -14.83
C ARG A 40 12.82 -4.52 -15.65
N ARG A 41 12.29 -3.82 -16.64
CA ARG A 41 13.05 -2.84 -17.43
C ARG A 41 13.41 -1.61 -16.60
N ALA A 42 12.44 -1.04 -15.88
CA ALA A 42 12.64 0.18 -15.09
C ALA A 42 13.64 -0.01 -13.94
N LEU A 43 13.73 -1.21 -13.38
CA LEU A 43 14.63 -1.53 -12.27
C LEU A 43 15.91 -2.28 -12.72
N ALA A 44 16.17 -2.38 -14.03
CA ALA A 44 17.29 -3.15 -14.57
C ALA A 44 18.66 -2.63 -14.12
N ASP A 45 18.80 -1.31 -13.99
CA ASP A 45 20.07 -0.64 -13.64
C ASP A 45 20.57 -0.98 -12.23
N TYR A 46 19.71 -1.52 -11.37
CA TYR A 46 20.11 -2.00 -10.04
C TYR A 46 20.84 -3.36 -10.08
N GLY A 47 20.78 -4.07 -11.22
CA GLY A 47 21.54 -5.29 -11.46
C GLY A 47 21.37 -6.34 -10.36
N ALA A 48 22.49 -6.84 -9.83
CA ALA A 48 22.52 -7.89 -8.81
C ALA A 48 21.88 -7.50 -7.46
N ARG A 49 21.60 -6.21 -7.24
CA ARG A 49 20.94 -5.73 -6.02
C ARG A 49 19.43 -5.97 -6.03
N LEU A 50 18.85 -6.30 -7.17
CA LEU A 50 17.45 -6.72 -7.28
C LEU A 50 17.38 -8.19 -7.66
N SER A 51 16.67 -8.98 -6.86
CA SER A 51 16.26 -10.33 -7.23
C SER A 51 14.75 -10.51 -7.11
N ALA A 52 14.18 -11.37 -7.93
CA ALA A 52 12.76 -11.71 -7.89
C ALA A 52 12.61 -13.23 -7.86
N VAL A 53 11.83 -13.71 -6.89
CA VAL A 53 11.53 -15.11 -6.64
C VAL A 53 10.02 -15.28 -6.76
N GLN A 54 9.58 -16.13 -7.69
CA GLN A 54 8.18 -16.46 -7.81
C GLN A 54 7.84 -17.61 -6.85
N GLY A 55 6.77 -17.46 -6.08
CA GLY A 55 6.28 -18.50 -5.18
C GLY A 55 4.98 -18.10 -4.47
N ASP A 56 4.26 -19.08 -3.91
CA ASP A 56 3.07 -18.80 -3.11
C ASP A 56 3.45 -18.54 -1.65
N ILE A 57 2.81 -17.55 -1.04
CA ILE A 57 3.04 -17.21 0.36
C ILE A 57 2.42 -18.24 1.32
N THR A 58 1.59 -19.15 0.83
CA THR A 58 1.08 -20.27 1.62
C THR A 58 2.05 -21.45 1.73
N ASP A 59 3.17 -21.44 0.99
CA ASP A 59 4.22 -22.46 1.08
C ASP A 59 5.23 -22.11 2.19
N ALA A 60 4.95 -22.60 3.39
CA ALA A 60 5.77 -22.32 4.58
C ALA A 60 7.22 -22.84 4.47
N ASP A 61 7.43 -23.96 3.79
CA ASP A 61 8.76 -24.57 3.66
C ASP A 61 9.63 -23.77 2.69
N THR A 62 9.05 -23.34 1.56
CA THR A 62 9.73 -22.45 0.61
C THR A 62 10.05 -21.09 1.25
N ILE A 63 9.13 -20.54 2.04
CA ILE A 63 9.35 -19.30 2.80
C ILE A 63 10.51 -19.44 3.77
N ASP A 64 10.52 -20.51 4.57
CA ASP A 64 11.59 -20.71 5.55
C ASP A 64 12.94 -20.88 4.88
N ALA A 65 13.00 -21.68 3.81
CA ALA A 65 14.22 -21.86 3.02
C ALA A 65 14.71 -20.56 2.37
N LEU A 66 13.79 -19.66 2.00
CA LEU A 66 14.15 -18.35 1.45
C LEU A 66 14.75 -17.44 2.54
N ILE A 67 14.11 -17.36 3.71
CA ILE A 67 14.58 -16.52 4.82
C ILE A 67 15.89 -17.06 5.39
N ALA A 68 16.09 -18.39 5.42
CA ALA A 68 17.32 -19.04 5.86
C ALA A 68 18.57 -18.66 5.03
N LYS A 69 18.40 -18.14 3.80
CA LYS A 69 19.51 -17.57 3.00
C LYS A 69 20.08 -16.28 3.58
N GLY A 70 19.40 -15.69 4.57
CA GLY A 70 19.80 -14.50 5.29
C GLY A 70 19.21 -13.22 4.69
N CYS A 71 18.42 -12.51 5.51
CA CYS A 71 17.96 -11.15 5.25
C CYS A 71 17.99 -10.34 6.55
N ASP A 72 18.19 -9.02 6.44
CA ASP A 72 18.24 -8.13 7.60
C ASP A 72 16.85 -7.61 7.97
N ALA A 73 15.96 -7.50 6.97
CA ALA A 73 14.61 -7.01 7.16
C ALA A 73 13.59 -7.66 6.20
N ILE A 74 12.33 -7.70 6.63
CA ILE A 74 11.20 -8.20 5.86
C ILE A 74 10.12 -7.12 5.75
N VAL A 75 9.51 -6.99 4.58
CA VAL A 75 8.27 -6.23 4.37
C VAL A 75 7.14 -7.20 4.03
N LEU A 76 6.06 -7.17 4.82
CA LEU A 76 4.85 -7.96 4.58
C LEU A 76 3.86 -7.13 3.76
N GLY A 77 3.94 -7.22 2.44
CA GLY A 77 3.06 -6.51 1.50
C GLY A 77 2.06 -7.39 0.75
N ALA A 78 2.21 -8.71 0.80
CA ALA A 78 1.29 -9.66 0.16
C ALA A 78 -0.08 -9.56 0.83
N ALA A 79 -1.10 -9.23 0.04
CA ALA A 79 -2.46 -9.14 0.52
C ALA A 79 -3.47 -9.28 -0.62
N ILE A 80 -4.64 -9.77 -0.27
CA ILE A 80 -5.86 -9.58 -1.05
C ILE A 80 -6.56 -8.34 -0.51
N THR A 81 -6.76 -7.35 -1.38
CA THR A 81 -7.51 -6.12 -1.10
C THR A 81 -8.89 -6.27 -1.72
N ALA A 82 -9.77 -6.96 -1.01
CA ALA A 82 -11.10 -7.29 -1.49
C ALA A 82 -12.10 -6.15 -1.21
N GLY A 83 -12.83 -5.72 -2.24
CA GLY A 83 -14.10 -5.03 -2.05
C GLY A 83 -15.23 -6.02 -1.83
N ASP A 84 -16.47 -5.54 -1.63
CA ASP A 84 -17.63 -6.36 -1.26
C ASP A 84 -17.84 -7.61 -2.14
N ALA A 85 -17.61 -7.48 -3.45
CA ALA A 85 -17.77 -8.59 -4.38
C ALA A 85 -16.74 -9.70 -4.13
N LEU A 86 -15.46 -9.35 -4.04
CA LEU A 86 -14.39 -10.30 -3.78
C LEU A 86 -14.44 -10.85 -2.35
N GLU A 87 -14.85 -10.03 -1.37
CA GLU A 87 -15.02 -10.45 0.02
C GLU A 87 -16.07 -11.58 0.10
N ARG A 88 -17.22 -11.43 -0.57
CA ARG A 88 -18.27 -12.48 -0.63
C ARG A 88 -17.80 -13.74 -1.35
N ALA A 89 -17.02 -13.60 -2.41
CA ALA A 89 -16.56 -14.72 -3.21
C ALA A 89 -15.41 -15.51 -2.57
N SER A 90 -14.62 -14.90 -1.68
CA SER A 90 -13.31 -15.44 -1.27
C SER A 90 -12.93 -15.12 0.17
N THR A 91 -13.90 -15.03 1.09
CA THR A 91 -13.67 -14.68 2.51
C THR A 91 -12.54 -15.51 3.14
N ALA A 92 -12.59 -16.84 3.03
CA ALA A 92 -11.56 -17.71 3.61
C ALA A 92 -10.16 -17.41 3.06
N ARG A 93 -10.06 -17.16 1.74
CA ARG A 93 -8.80 -16.84 1.07
C ARG A 93 -8.24 -15.49 1.51
N VAL A 94 -9.09 -14.50 1.86
CA VAL A 94 -8.64 -13.22 2.44
C VAL A 94 -7.89 -13.46 3.74
N PHE A 95 -8.42 -14.27 4.66
CA PHE A 95 -7.74 -14.58 5.93
C PHE A 95 -6.54 -15.49 5.75
N GLU A 96 -6.63 -16.48 4.86
CA GLU A 96 -5.52 -17.37 4.53
C GLU A 96 -4.28 -16.56 4.12
N ILE A 97 -4.44 -15.59 3.22
CA ILE A 97 -3.34 -14.76 2.73
C ILE A 97 -2.97 -13.64 3.70
N ASN A 98 -3.94 -12.85 4.14
CA ASN A 98 -3.64 -11.62 4.89
C ASN A 98 -3.25 -11.89 6.34
N VAL A 99 -3.58 -13.07 6.89
CA VAL A 99 -3.34 -13.41 8.29
C VAL A 99 -2.51 -14.69 8.40
N MET A 100 -3.05 -15.82 7.95
CA MET A 100 -2.44 -17.13 8.24
C MET A 100 -1.07 -17.29 7.59
N ALA A 101 -0.90 -16.86 6.34
CA ALA A 101 0.36 -16.93 5.62
C ALA A 101 1.46 -16.04 6.21
N GLN A 102 1.12 -15.04 7.04
CA GLN A 102 2.12 -14.24 7.75
C GLN A 102 2.76 -14.98 8.92
N ILE A 103 2.05 -15.93 9.53
CA ILE A 103 2.53 -16.61 10.75
C ILE A 103 3.83 -17.39 10.50
N PRO A 104 3.95 -18.23 9.45
CA PRO A 104 5.21 -18.90 9.14
C PRO A 104 6.36 -17.93 8.85
N ILE A 105 6.08 -16.79 8.20
CA ILE A 105 7.08 -15.76 7.93
C ILE A 105 7.60 -15.16 9.22
N LEU A 106 6.71 -14.79 10.16
CA LEU A 106 7.09 -14.23 11.46
C LEU A 106 7.92 -15.22 12.28
N LEU A 107 7.50 -16.49 12.32
CA LEU A 107 8.24 -17.54 13.02
C LEU A 107 9.61 -17.81 12.40
N SER A 108 9.70 -17.80 11.07
CA SER A 108 10.97 -17.95 10.35
C SER A 108 11.89 -16.74 10.55
N ALA A 109 11.34 -15.52 10.53
CA ALA A 109 12.06 -14.29 10.84
C ALA A 109 12.70 -14.33 12.23
N ILE A 110 11.95 -14.80 13.23
CA ILE A 110 12.46 -15.02 14.60
C ILE A 110 13.58 -16.07 14.60
N ARG A 111 13.32 -17.23 13.99
CA ARG A 111 14.25 -18.38 13.94
C ARG A 111 15.61 -18.00 13.36
N HIS A 112 15.60 -17.22 12.28
CA HIS A 112 16.81 -16.83 11.54
C HIS A 112 17.35 -15.44 11.93
N GLY A 113 16.84 -14.84 13.00
CA GLY A 113 17.38 -13.61 13.57
C GLY A 113 17.19 -12.36 12.70
N VAL A 114 16.10 -12.28 11.93
CA VAL A 114 15.76 -11.08 11.14
C VAL A 114 15.52 -9.92 12.09
N ARG A 115 16.28 -8.83 11.91
CA ARG A 115 16.25 -7.67 12.81
C ARG A 115 14.90 -6.95 12.79
N ARG A 116 14.32 -6.79 11.60
CA ARG A 116 13.14 -5.95 11.40
C ARG A 116 12.08 -6.60 10.51
N VAL A 117 10.82 -6.45 10.92
CA VAL A 117 9.66 -6.75 10.08
C VAL A 117 8.79 -5.50 10.02
N VAL A 118 8.44 -5.06 8.81
CA VAL A 118 7.46 -3.99 8.59
C VAL A 118 6.24 -4.58 7.90
N ASN A 119 5.13 -4.67 8.62
CA ASN A 119 3.86 -5.12 8.09
C ASN A 119 3.08 -3.96 7.47
N LEU A 120 2.71 -4.10 6.19
CA LEU A 120 1.85 -3.14 5.51
C LEU A 120 0.39 -3.40 5.90
N SER A 121 -0.02 -2.78 7.02
CA SER A 121 -1.42 -2.69 7.46
C SER A 121 -2.17 -1.63 6.65
N SER A 122 -3.36 -1.25 7.09
CA SER A 122 -4.26 -0.37 6.36
C SER A 122 -5.06 0.49 7.31
N ALA A 123 -5.30 1.75 6.92
CA ALA A 123 -6.24 2.63 7.59
C ALA A 123 -7.70 2.13 7.56
N SER A 124 -8.01 1.06 6.82
CA SER A 124 -9.29 0.36 6.95
C SER A 124 -9.45 -0.32 8.32
N ALA A 125 -8.37 -0.61 9.04
CA ALA A 125 -8.43 -1.18 10.39
C ALA A 125 -9.25 -0.30 11.36
N TYR A 126 -9.21 1.03 11.20
CA TYR A 126 -10.05 1.94 11.97
C TYR A 126 -11.55 1.69 11.78
N GLY A 127 -11.96 1.26 10.58
CA GLY A 127 -13.34 0.98 10.20
C GLY A 127 -14.31 2.08 10.62
N ALA A 128 -15.35 1.73 11.38
CA ALA A 128 -16.41 2.67 11.79
C ALA A 128 -15.93 3.77 12.75
N ALA A 129 -14.79 3.61 13.43
CA ALA A 129 -14.19 4.69 14.21
C ALA A 129 -13.81 5.90 13.33
N GLY A 130 -13.62 5.68 12.04
CA GLY A 130 -13.23 6.71 11.08
C GLY A 130 -14.17 7.91 10.95
N GLY A 131 -15.45 7.76 11.32
CA GLY A 131 -16.43 8.85 11.32
C GLY A 131 -16.73 9.43 12.69
N ARG A 132 -16.05 8.97 13.75
CA ARG A 132 -16.38 9.32 15.16
C ARG A 132 -15.46 10.38 15.75
N VAL A 133 -14.36 10.69 15.07
CA VAL A 133 -13.32 11.64 15.52
C VAL A 133 -12.89 12.52 14.36
N GLU A 134 -12.26 13.67 14.66
CA GLU A 134 -11.78 14.61 13.65
C GLU A 134 -10.46 14.17 13.00
N VAL A 135 -9.59 13.49 13.75
CA VAL A 135 -8.30 12.97 13.31
C VAL A 135 -8.09 11.59 13.92
N LEU A 136 -7.59 10.64 13.13
CA LEU A 136 -7.28 9.28 13.56
C LEU A 136 -5.80 9.16 13.91
N ASP A 137 -5.47 8.97 15.17
CA ASP A 137 -4.12 8.60 15.60
C ASP A 137 -4.01 7.09 15.84
N GLU A 138 -2.79 6.62 16.09
CA GLU A 138 -2.51 5.20 16.29
C GLU A 138 -3.11 4.63 17.59
N GLU A 139 -3.54 5.47 18.52
CA GLU A 139 -4.21 5.09 19.79
C GLU A 139 -5.73 5.04 19.65
N THR A 140 -6.29 5.61 18.57
CA THR A 140 -7.72 5.57 18.31
C THR A 140 -8.21 4.13 18.21
N PRO A 141 -9.18 3.71 19.04
CA PRO A 141 -9.71 2.36 19.02
C PRO A 141 -10.27 1.98 17.64
N CYS A 142 -9.89 0.79 17.16
CA CYS A 142 -10.34 0.27 15.88
C CYS A 142 -11.72 -0.39 15.99
N ASP A 143 -12.51 -0.22 14.93
CA ASP A 143 -13.83 -0.85 14.79
C ASP A 143 -14.00 -1.35 13.34
N PRO A 144 -13.24 -2.40 12.93
CA PRO A 144 -13.18 -2.84 11.54
C PRO A 144 -14.52 -3.43 11.06
N VAL A 145 -14.96 -3.02 9.88
CA VAL A 145 -16.32 -3.33 9.36
C VAL A 145 -16.35 -4.16 8.06
N SER A 146 -15.19 -4.56 7.55
CA SER A 146 -15.08 -5.44 6.37
C SER A 146 -14.10 -6.58 6.65
N PHE A 147 -14.14 -7.67 5.88
CA PHE A 147 -13.20 -8.77 6.09
C PHE A 147 -11.76 -8.36 5.81
N TYR A 148 -11.52 -7.49 4.82
CA TYR A 148 -10.23 -6.88 4.60
C TYR A 148 -9.79 -6.06 5.82
N ALA A 149 -10.64 -5.18 6.35
CA ALA A 149 -10.36 -4.39 7.55
C ALA A 149 -10.03 -5.27 8.77
N ILE A 150 -10.84 -6.31 9.01
CA ILE A 150 -10.61 -7.28 10.10
C ILE A 150 -9.28 -8.00 9.89
N SER A 151 -8.98 -8.46 8.67
CA SER A 151 -7.73 -9.18 8.39
C SER A 151 -6.50 -8.31 8.65
N LYS A 152 -6.53 -7.03 8.28
CA LYS A 152 -5.42 -6.09 8.51
C LYS A 152 -5.26 -5.76 9.99
N PHE A 153 -6.37 -5.58 10.72
CA PHE A 153 -6.33 -5.40 12.17
C PHE A 153 -5.81 -6.65 12.90
N THR A 154 -6.23 -7.85 12.50
CA THR A 154 -5.71 -9.10 13.07
C THR A 154 -4.22 -9.26 12.79
N SER A 155 -3.77 -8.93 11.59
CA SER A 155 -2.35 -8.97 11.19
C SER A 155 -1.48 -8.06 12.08
N GLU A 156 -1.85 -6.79 12.28
CA GLU A 156 -1.06 -5.89 13.14
C GLU A 156 -1.03 -6.35 14.61
N ARG A 157 -2.15 -6.89 15.15
CA ARG A 157 -2.19 -7.45 16.51
C ARG A 157 -1.31 -8.69 16.63
N SER A 158 -1.27 -9.51 15.58
CA SER A 158 -0.43 -10.70 15.51
C SER A 158 1.04 -10.31 15.48
N VAL A 159 1.44 -9.37 14.61
CA VAL A 159 2.81 -8.85 14.51
C VAL A 159 3.27 -8.26 15.85
N ALA A 160 2.45 -7.40 16.46
CA ALA A 160 2.78 -6.81 17.75
C ALA A 160 2.98 -7.88 18.83
N ARG A 161 2.12 -8.90 18.87
CA ARG A 161 2.22 -9.98 19.86
C ARG A 161 3.46 -10.85 19.65
N HIS A 162 3.89 -11.10 18.42
CA HIS A 162 5.14 -11.81 18.15
C HIS A 162 6.35 -11.03 18.66
N ALA A 163 6.40 -9.71 18.42
CA ALA A 163 7.47 -8.87 18.95
C ALA A 163 7.47 -8.75 20.49
N GLU A 164 6.33 -8.90 21.15
CA GLU A 164 6.26 -8.99 22.63
C GLU A 164 6.82 -10.33 23.15
N LEU A 165 6.49 -11.43 22.48
CA LEU A 165 6.82 -12.78 22.94
C LEU A 165 8.28 -13.16 22.67
N PHE A 166 8.80 -12.78 21.50
CA PHE A 166 10.07 -13.29 20.99
C PHE A 166 11.16 -12.22 20.87
N GLY A 167 10.82 -10.96 21.16
CA GLY A 167 11.67 -9.82 20.85
C GLY A 167 11.74 -9.53 19.34
N GLY A 168 12.44 -8.46 18.98
CA GLY A 168 12.57 -8.00 17.59
C GLY A 168 11.79 -6.72 17.30
N ASP A 169 12.27 -5.95 16.31
CA ASP A 169 11.64 -4.71 15.87
C ASP A 169 10.57 -5.02 14.82
N PHE A 170 9.46 -5.63 15.24
CA PHE A 170 8.34 -5.88 14.33
C PHE A 170 7.29 -4.79 14.48
N LEU A 171 7.06 -4.10 13.37
CA LEU A 171 6.26 -2.89 13.29
C LEU A 171 5.12 -3.11 12.30
N SER A 172 4.03 -2.38 12.47
CA SER A 172 2.99 -2.25 11.46
C SER A 172 2.85 -0.80 11.02
N VAL A 173 2.45 -0.62 9.76
CA VAL A 173 2.14 0.70 9.21
C VAL A 173 0.73 0.72 8.65
N ARG A 174 -0.11 1.66 9.10
CA ARG A 174 -1.43 1.88 8.51
C ARG A 174 -1.30 2.88 7.38
N LEU A 175 -1.27 2.38 6.15
CA LEU A 175 -1.30 3.21 4.96
C LEU A 175 -2.71 3.78 4.77
N SER A 176 -2.82 5.06 4.43
CA SER A 176 -4.10 5.65 3.99
C SER A 176 -4.44 5.19 2.55
N ALA A 177 -5.25 5.96 1.80
CA ALA A 177 -5.62 5.55 0.45
C ALA A 177 -4.44 5.75 -0.51
N VAL A 178 -3.74 4.67 -0.84
CA VAL A 178 -2.53 4.71 -1.69
C VAL A 178 -2.89 4.77 -3.18
N PHE A 179 -2.24 5.66 -3.92
CA PHE A 179 -2.34 5.79 -5.39
C PHE A 179 -0.95 6.12 -5.99
N GLY A 180 -0.73 5.82 -7.28
CA GLY A 180 0.50 6.22 -7.98
C GLY A 180 1.12 5.14 -8.88
N PRO A 181 2.44 5.26 -9.20
CA PRO A 181 3.18 4.32 -10.04
C PRO A 181 2.99 2.85 -9.67
N TRP A 182 3.02 1.96 -10.66
CA TRP A 182 2.86 0.51 -10.50
C TRP A 182 1.44 0.03 -10.13
N GLU A 183 0.51 0.94 -9.84
CA GLU A 183 -0.89 0.59 -9.62
C GLU A 183 -1.50 0.00 -10.90
N ARG A 184 -2.19 -1.14 -10.77
CA ARG A 184 -2.88 -1.80 -11.88
C ARG A 184 -4.09 -2.57 -11.36
N PRO A 185 -5.15 -2.73 -12.17
CA PRO A 185 -6.23 -3.66 -11.88
C PRO A 185 -5.67 -5.10 -11.77
N GLY A 186 -6.26 -5.93 -10.91
CA GLY A 186 -5.86 -7.32 -10.81
C GLY A 186 -6.85 -8.18 -10.01
N SER A 187 -6.67 -9.51 -10.05
CA SER A 187 -7.56 -10.46 -9.38
C SER A 187 -7.56 -10.35 -7.85
N VAL A 188 -6.57 -9.68 -7.27
CA VAL A 188 -6.41 -9.48 -5.81
C VAL A 188 -6.72 -8.04 -5.36
N ARG A 189 -7.06 -7.15 -6.31
CA ARG A 189 -7.50 -5.76 -6.10
C ARG A 189 -8.48 -5.42 -7.21
N ASP A 190 -9.76 -5.64 -6.92
CA ASP A 190 -10.84 -5.56 -7.91
C ASP A 190 -11.15 -4.13 -8.40
N THR A 191 -10.66 -3.13 -7.68
CA THR A 191 -10.98 -1.72 -7.95
C THR A 191 -9.76 -0.84 -7.65
N PRO A 192 -9.17 -0.17 -8.66
CA PRO A 192 -8.04 0.76 -8.49
C PRO A 192 -8.40 2.04 -7.72
N SER A 193 -7.41 2.87 -7.45
CA SER A 193 -7.57 4.22 -6.90
C SER A 193 -8.43 5.10 -7.79
N LEU A 194 -8.96 6.17 -7.22
CA LEU A 194 -9.73 7.16 -7.96
C LEU A 194 -8.88 7.79 -9.07
N GLN A 195 -7.62 8.11 -8.76
CA GLN A 195 -6.68 8.77 -9.65
C GLN A 195 -6.37 7.90 -10.87
N TYR A 196 -6.14 6.59 -10.66
CA TYR A 196 -5.98 5.63 -11.76
C TYR A 196 -7.24 5.59 -12.63
N GLN A 197 -8.42 5.50 -12.00
CA GLN A 197 -9.69 5.40 -12.73
C GLN A 197 -9.99 6.66 -13.59
N ILE A 198 -9.67 7.86 -13.08
CA ILE A 198 -9.78 9.12 -13.85
C ILE A 198 -8.93 9.08 -15.11
N LEU A 199 -7.64 8.74 -14.95
CA LEU A 199 -6.70 8.72 -16.07
C LEU A 199 -7.03 7.60 -17.07
N ALA A 200 -7.57 6.48 -16.59
CA ALA A 200 -8.01 5.38 -17.44
C ALA A 200 -9.27 5.75 -18.26
N ALA A 201 -10.21 6.49 -17.67
CA ALA A 201 -11.35 7.03 -18.42
C ALA A 201 -10.87 8.00 -19.52
N PHE A 202 -9.96 8.91 -19.16
CA PHE A 202 -9.36 9.84 -20.12
C PHE A 202 -8.63 9.11 -21.26
N ALA A 203 -7.85 8.05 -20.96
CA ALA A 203 -7.17 7.24 -21.97
C ALA A 203 -8.14 6.57 -22.97
N ARG A 204 -9.39 6.31 -22.56
CA ARG A 204 -10.46 5.81 -23.43
C ARG A 204 -11.27 6.90 -24.13
N GLY A 205 -10.95 8.18 -23.90
CA GLY A 205 -11.72 9.32 -24.40
C GLY A 205 -13.08 9.49 -23.73
N GLU A 206 -13.24 8.95 -22.51
CA GLU A 206 -14.48 9.00 -21.72
C GLU A 206 -14.38 10.04 -20.61
N PRO A 207 -15.46 10.76 -20.27
CA PRO A 207 -15.48 11.63 -19.10
C PRO A 207 -15.41 10.81 -17.80
N ALA A 208 -14.67 11.33 -16.81
CA ALA A 208 -14.63 10.77 -15.47
C ALA A 208 -15.82 11.29 -14.63
N ALA A 209 -16.94 10.58 -14.70
CA ALA A 209 -18.14 10.88 -13.89
C ALA A 209 -18.03 10.25 -12.49
N MET A 210 -17.98 11.10 -11.46
CA MET A 210 -17.83 10.71 -10.07
C MET A 210 -19.18 10.44 -9.41
N PRO A 211 -19.39 9.27 -8.75
CA PRO A 211 -20.66 8.98 -8.09
C PRO A 211 -20.91 9.84 -6.83
N GLY A 212 -19.91 10.60 -6.37
CA GLY A 212 -20.05 11.50 -5.24
C GLY A 212 -18.75 12.26 -4.94
N PRO A 213 -18.74 13.08 -3.86
CA PRO A 213 -17.60 13.95 -3.55
C PRO A 213 -16.29 13.24 -3.22
N GLY A 214 -16.33 11.97 -2.80
CA GLY A 214 -15.13 11.12 -2.65
C GLY A 214 -14.03 11.68 -1.73
N MET A 215 -14.41 12.30 -0.61
CA MET A 215 -13.47 12.86 0.36
C MET A 215 -12.59 11.78 0.99
N ARG A 216 -11.27 11.90 0.83
CA ARG A 216 -10.33 10.88 1.34
C ARG A 216 -8.93 11.45 1.59
N ASP A 217 -8.29 10.94 2.64
CA ASP A 217 -6.85 11.08 2.89
C ASP A 217 -6.10 10.12 1.97
N TRP A 218 -5.58 10.68 0.88
CA TRP A 218 -4.79 9.97 -0.12
C TRP A 218 -3.31 10.11 0.18
N ILE A 219 -2.52 9.11 -0.20
CA ILE A 219 -1.06 9.15 -0.10
C ILE A 219 -0.44 8.66 -1.40
N TYR A 220 0.52 9.43 -1.91
CA TYR A 220 1.26 9.06 -3.09
C TYR A 220 2.19 7.88 -2.78
N ALA A 221 2.16 6.83 -3.60
CA ALA A 221 2.84 5.57 -3.30
C ALA A 221 4.36 5.72 -3.06
N PRO A 222 5.09 6.58 -3.79
CA PRO A 222 6.48 6.91 -3.46
C PRO A 222 6.68 7.53 -2.08
N ASP A 223 5.78 8.38 -1.58
CA ASP A 223 5.88 8.92 -0.21
C ASP A 223 5.68 7.80 0.82
N ALA A 224 4.69 6.93 0.61
CA ALA A 224 4.45 5.79 1.49
C ALA A 224 5.65 4.82 1.51
N ALA A 225 6.26 4.58 0.35
CA ALA A 225 7.45 3.75 0.23
C ALA A 225 8.68 4.36 0.92
N GLU A 226 8.85 5.68 0.84
CA GLU A 226 9.93 6.39 1.52
C GLU A 226 9.80 6.27 3.05
N ALA A 227 8.58 6.41 3.59
CA ALA A 227 8.31 6.18 5.02
C ALA A 227 8.65 4.75 5.45
N VAL A 228 8.25 3.75 4.67
CA VAL A 228 8.58 2.34 4.92
C VAL A 228 10.10 2.13 4.89
N ALA A 229 10.81 2.73 3.94
CA ALA A 229 12.27 2.64 3.87
C ALA A 229 12.95 3.24 5.11
N ARG A 230 12.50 4.39 5.61
CA ARG A 230 12.99 4.96 6.88
C ARG A 230 12.77 4.02 8.06
N LEU A 231 11.59 3.42 8.14
CA LEU A 231 11.29 2.44 9.19
C LEU A 231 12.17 1.19 9.07
N ILE A 232 12.52 0.74 7.86
CA ILE A 232 13.47 -0.36 7.64
C ILE A 232 14.89 0.00 8.11
N GLU A 233 15.32 1.25 7.90
CA GLU A 233 16.65 1.73 8.26
C GLU A 233 16.80 2.11 9.73
N ALA A 234 15.72 2.50 10.41
CA ALA A 234 15.75 3.02 11.77
C ALA A 234 16.60 2.15 12.73
N GLU A 235 17.33 2.74 13.66
CA GLU A 235 18.07 1.90 14.60
C GLU A 235 17.13 1.29 15.64
N ARG A 236 16.34 2.14 16.31
CA ARG A 236 15.39 1.76 17.36
C ARG A 236 14.11 2.60 17.27
N PRO A 237 13.09 2.11 16.52
CA PRO A 237 11.78 2.74 16.46
C PRO A 237 11.15 2.85 17.85
N ARG A 238 10.61 4.02 18.23
CA ARG A 238 9.97 4.24 19.55
C ARG A 238 8.60 3.59 19.63
N HIS A 239 7.92 3.50 18.50
CA HIS A 239 6.57 2.93 18.39
C HIS A 239 6.57 1.65 17.55
N ARG A 240 5.55 0.81 17.77
CA ARG A 240 5.30 -0.43 17.00
C ARG A 240 4.24 -0.27 15.90
N LEU A 241 3.58 0.87 15.86
CA LEU A 241 2.53 1.21 14.90
C LEU A 241 2.69 2.65 14.46
N TYR A 242 2.65 2.89 13.15
CA TYR A 242 2.70 4.21 12.55
C TYR A 242 1.60 4.37 11.52
N ASN A 243 0.94 5.52 11.51
CA ASN A 243 0.15 5.98 10.39
C ASN A 243 1.05 6.59 9.32
N ILE A 244 0.81 6.24 8.07
CA ILE A 244 1.49 6.81 6.91
C ILE A 244 0.41 7.35 5.97
N SER A 245 0.29 8.67 5.94
CA SER A 245 -0.66 9.38 5.11
C SER A 245 -0.19 10.80 4.80
N ARG A 246 -1.01 11.58 4.09
CA ARG A 246 -0.76 13.02 3.98
C ARG A 246 -1.34 13.80 5.16
N GLY A 247 -2.34 13.25 5.84
CA GLY A 247 -3.01 13.85 7.00
C GLY A 247 -4.00 14.95 6.61
N GLU A 248 -4.52 14.91 5.38
CA GLU A 248 -5.43 15.91 4.82
C GLU A 248 -6.46 15.21 3.93
N LEU A 249 -7.70 15.70 3.90
CA LEU A 249 -8.75 15.17 3.05
C LEU A 249 -8.83 15.93 1.73
N TRP A 250 -8.91 15.22 0.61
CA TRP A 250 -9.20 15.82 -0.69
C TRP A 250 -10.48 15.27 -1.30
N PRO A 251 -11.32 16.14 -1.89
CA PRO A 251 -12.44 15.73 -2.71
C PRO A 251 -11.98 15.10 -4.02
N ALA A 252 -12.82 14.24 -4.58
CA ALA A 252 -12.60 13.60 -5.87
C ALA A 252 -12.43 14.61 -7.01
N LEU A 253 -13.20 15.70 -7.01
CA LEU A 253 -13.14 16.72 -8.06
C LEU A 253 -11.81 17.46 -8.10
N GLN A 254 -11.14 17.66 -6.96
CA GLN A 254 -9.84 18.32 -6.94
C GLN A 254 -8.78 17.53 -7.72
N TRP A 255 -8.87 16.20 -7.71
CA TRP A 255 -8.03 15.37 -8.59
C TRP A 255 -8.35 15.56 -10.06
N GLY A 256 -9.65 15.63 -10.39
CA GLY A 256 -10.11 15.93 -11.74
C GLY A 256 -9.59 17.25 -12.27
N GLU A 257 -9.69 18.32 -11.48
CA GLU A 257 -9.15 19.65 -11.80
C GLU A 257 -7.63 19.62 -11.99
N ALA A 258 -6.90 18.96 -11.09
CA ALA A 258 -5.45 18.82 -11.17
C ALA A 258 -5.02 18.08 -12.44
N PHE A 259 -5.72 17.01 -12.85
CA PHE A 259 -5.42 16.30 -14.09
C PHE A 259 -5.88 17.06 -15.34
N ALA A 260 -7.02 17.74 -15.30
CA ALA A 260 -7.52 18.56 -16.42
C ALA A 260 -6.55 19.71 -16.77
N ALA A 261 -5.87 20.27 -15.76
CA ALA A 261 -4.82 21.27 -15.97
C ALA A 261 -3.59 20.72 -16.73
N LEU A 262 -3.36 19.41 -16.70
CA LEU A 262 -2.21 18.74 -17.32
C LEU A 262 -2.56 18.06 -18.64
N HIS A 263 -3.82 17.66 -18.82
CA HIS A 263 -4.31 16.87 -19.95
C HIS A 263 -5.49 17.57 -20.64
N PRO A 264 -5.24 18.35 -21.71
CA PRO A 264 -6.30 18.97 -22.48
C PRO A 264 -7.35 17.95 -22.96
N GLY A 265 -8.62 18.22 -22.70
CA GLY A 265 -9.74 17.34 -23.06
C GLY A 265 -10.13 16.33 -21.98
N LEU A 266 -9.41 16.26 -20.85
CA LEU A 266 -9.85 15.51 -19.69
C LEU A 266 -11.02 16.22 -19.02
N GLU A 267 -12.17 15.55 -18.99
CA GLU A 267 -13.37 16.02 -18.29
C GLU A 267 -13.59 15.20 -17.02
N CYS A 268 -13.74 15.89 -15.89
CA CYS A 268 -14.12 15.28 -14.62
C CYS A 268 -15.27 16.06 -14.00
N ARG A 269 -16.32 15.36 -13.57
CA ARG A 269 -17.53 15.98 -13.01
C ARG A 269 -18.22 15.06 -12.02
N LEU A 270 -19.15 15.61 -11.24
CA LEU A 270 -20.10 14.77 -10.52
C LEU A 270 -21.10 14.17 -11.50
N ALA A 271 -21.48 12.92 -11.23
CA ALA A 271 -22.55 12.25 -11.93
C ALA A 271 -23.90 12.92 -11.61
N ALA A 272 -24.77 13.00 -12.62
CA ALA A 272 -26.15 13.39 -12.40
C ALA A 272 -26.88 12.34 -11.53
N PRO A 273 -28.00 12.70 -10.88
CA PRO A 273 -28.82 11.72 -10.19
C PRO A 273 -29.14 10.52 -11.10
N GLU A 274 -28.94 9.30 -10.58
CA GLU A 274 -29.19 8.03 -11.29
C GLU A 274 -28.27 7.72 -12.49
N GLU A 275 -27.31 8.60 -12.81
CA GLU A 275 -26.30 8.32 -13.82
C GLU A 275 -25.39 7.17 -13.36
N LYS A 276 -25.25 6.15 -14.20
CA LYS A 276 -24.33 5.04 -13.95
C LYS A 276 -22.90 5.52 -14.22
N THR A 277 -22.03 5.31 -13.24
CA THR A 277 -20.62 5.71 -13.33
C THR A 277 -19.71 4.49 -13.50
N ALA A 278 -18.68 4.65 -14.34
CA ALA A 278 -17.59 3.68 -14.40
C ALA A 278 -16.63 3.84 -13.21
N ILE A 279 -16.56 5.04 -12.64
CA ILE A 279 -15.72 5.35 -11.48
C ILE A 279 -16.37 4.79 -10.21
N LYS A 280 -15.60 4.01 -9.46
CA LYS A 280 -15.99 3.44 -8.17
C LYS A 280 -15.20 4.12 -7.06
N LEU A 281 -15.93 4.68 -6.08
CA LEU A 281 -15.33 5.19 -4.85
C LEU A 281 -15.24 4.09 -3.80
N HIS A 282 -14.13 4.09 -3.07
CA HIS A 282 -13.83 3.07 -2.07
C HIS A 282 -14.13 3.52 -0.66
N GLY A 283 -14.82 2.65 0.08
CA GLY A 283 -15.05 2.76 1.52
C GLY A 283 -15.94 3.94 1.92
N SER A 284 -16.41 3.91 3.16
CA SER A 284 -17.12 5.04 3.78
C SER A 284 -16.16 6.20 4.10
N TYR A 285 -16.70 7.38 4.37
CA TYR A 285 -15.91 8.51 4.88
C TYR A 285 -15.02 8.07 6.07
N ARG A 286 -13.80 8.58 6.10
CA ARG A 286 -12.83 8.38 7.17
C ARG A 286 -12.06 9.67 7.37
N ALA A 287 -11.98 10.13 8.62
CA ALA A 287 -11.14 11.25 9.03
C ALA A 287 -9.67 11.07 8.58
N PRO A 288 -8.93 12.17 8.39
CA PRO A 288 -7.51 12.09 8.05
C PRO A 288 -6.72 11.43 9.18
N LEU A 289 -5.60 10.79 8.83
CA LEU A 289 -4.72 10.21 9.84
C LEU A 289 -3.80 11.27 10.42
N SER A 290 -3.57 11.22 11.73
CA SER A 290 -2.42 11.87 12.35
C SER A 290 -1.14 11.19 11.87
N VAL A 291 -0.15 11.98 11.46
CA VAL A 291 1.20 11.51 11.08
C VAL A 291 2.26 11.91 12.12
N THR A 292 1.82 12.30 13.32
CA THR A 292 2.69 12.85 14.37
C THR A 292 3.82 11.91 14.74
N ARG A 293 3.59 10.59 14.86
CA ARG A 293 4.67 9.63 15.18
C ARG A 293 5.81 9.65 14.17
N MET A 294 5.47 9.62 12.88
CA MET A 294 6.49 9.68 11.82
C MET A 294 7.18 11.05 11.76
N ALA A 295 6.44 12.14 11.98
CA ALA A 295 6.99 13.49 11.97
C ALA A 295 7.94 13.74 13.15
N ASP A 296 7.53 13.37 14.37
CA ASP A 296 8.29 13.66 15.59
C ASP A 296 9.53 12.77 15.71
N GLU A 297 9.44 11.52 15.26
CA GLU A 297 10.56 10.58 15.38
C GLU A 297 11.53 10.65 14.21
N PHE A 298 11.04 10.79 12.99
CA PHE A 298 11.85 10.69 11.77
C PHE A 298 11.90 11.98 10.95
N GLY A 299 11.28 13.06 11.41
CA GLY A 299 11.13 14.29 10.62
C GLY A 299 10.37 14.06 9.30
N TRP A 300 9.60 12.97 9.22
CA TRP A 300 8.98 12.55 7.98
C TRP A 300 7.60 13.17 7.80
N ARG A 301 7.36 13.71 6.61
CA ARG A 301 6.05 14.10 6.10
C ARG A 301 5.97 13.75 4.62
N ALA A 302 4.80 13.35 4.16
CA ALA A 302 4.55 13.14 2.74
C ALA A 302 4.90 14.42 1.96
N ARG A 303 5.69 14.27 0.90
CA ARG A 303 6.20 15.40 0.12
C ARG A 303 5.16 15.92 -0.86
N PHE A 304 4.37 15.04 -1.46
CA PHE A 304 3.48 15.41 -2.56
C PHE A 304 2.08 15.78 -2.05
N GLY A 305 1.61 16.97 -2.43
CA GLY A 305 0.21 17.35 -2.36
C GLY A 305 -0.56 16.87 -3.59
N CYS A 306 -1.84 17.26 -3.70
CA CYS A 306 -2.71 16.83 -4.79
C CYS A 306 -2.16 17.23 -6.17
N ALA A 307 -1.77 18.50 -6.36
CA ALA A 307 -1.26 18.98 -7.65
C ALA A 307 0.10 18.34 -8.02
N GLU A 308 1.03 18.25 -7.06
CA GLU A 308 2.37 17.69 -7.32
C GLU A 308 2.29 16.19 -7.65
N SER A 309 1.47 15.43 -6.93
CA SER A 309 1.30 14.00 -7.19
C SER A 309 0.53 13.75 -8.49
N ALA A 310 -0.44 14.61 -8.85
CA ALA A 310 -1.10 14.55 -10.16
C ALA A 310 -0.11 14.77 -11.31
N ALA A 311 0.79 15.76 -11.16
CA ALA A 311 1.87 16.01 -12.13
C ALA A 311 2.83 14.82 -12.23
N ALA A 312 3.30 14.29 -11.09
CA ALA A 312 4.22 13.15 -11.06
C ALA A 312 3.59 11.88 -11.65
N MET A 313 2.34 11.58 -11.31
CA MET A 313 1.60 10.44 -11.87
C MET A 313 1.37 10.59 -13.38
N SER A 314 1.05 11.78 -13.85
CA SER A 314 0.87 12.07 -15.29
C SER A 314 2.16 11.88 -16.08
N ALA A 315 3.29 12.34 -15.53
CA ALA A 315 4.61 12.13 -16.14
C ALA A 315 4.97 10.64 -16.18
N TRP A 316 4.69 9.91 -15.09
CA TRP A 316 4.95 8.48 -15.02
C TRP A 316 4.15 7.70 -16.06
N LEU A 317 2.85 7.99 -16.24
CA LEU A 317 2.02 7.34 -17.25
C LEU A 317 2.45 7.66 -18.68
N THR A 318 2.95 8.87 -18.93
CA THR A 318 3.47 9.25 -20.25
C THR A 318 4.66 8.39 -20.66
N GLN A 319 5.48 7.98 -19.68
CA GLN A 319 6.63 7.09 -19.86
C GLN A 319 6.24 5.61 -19.91
N HIS A 320 5.07 5.25 -19.36
CA HIS A 320 4.59 3.86 -19.21
C HIS A 320 3.17 3.72 -19.76
N LYS A 321 2.97 4.12 -21.02
CA LYS A 321 1.63 4.14 -21.66
C LYS A 321 0.95 2.77 -21.68
N GLU A 322 1.72 1.69 -21.63
CA GLU A 322 1.21 0.32 -21.56
C GLU A 322 0.52 -0.02 -20.23
N TRP A 323 0.56 0.89 -19.25
CA TRP A 323 0.10 0.65 -17.88
C TRP A 323 -1.32 1.16 -17.58
N ILE A 324 -1.98 1.78 -18.56
CA ILE A 324 -3.32 2.38 -18.38
C ILE A 324 -4.33 1.91 -19.41
#